data_AF-A0A9E3EWD6-F1
#
_entry.id   AF-A0A9E3EWD6-F1
#
_cell.length_a   1.000
_cell.length_b   1.000
_cell.length_c   1.000
_cell.angle_alpha   90.00
_cell.angle_beta   90.00
_cell.angle_gamma   90.00
#
_symmetry.space_group_name_H-M   'P 1'
#
loop_
_entity.id
_entity.type
_entity.pdbx_description
1 polymer ?
#
loop_
_entity_poly.entity_id
_entity_poly.type
_entity_poly.pdbx_seq_one_letter_code
_entity_poly.pdbx_strand_id
1 'polypeptide(L)'
;LSWAGLKGAVPITLATFPLLAGIPGAEFIFDVVFFVVLVSALTQGWTLPWMARRLGLVVPAAPDPPATLEITSLRHVDADIVEYTVRAGSPADGRRIGDLPFPPEVIVALVTRGEQLVVPAGKTRICAGDRLFVVLRPEAQPLVNHVFRRAGPDEVASTLQDVPGSEDGASHHDQRSGP
;
A
#
# COMPACT_ATOMS: atom_id res chain seq x y z
N LEU A 1 13.38 26.91 13.08
CA LEU A 1 13.84 26.69 14.48
C LEU A 1 15.25 26.10 14.46
N SER A 2 16.30 26.92 14.55
CA SER A 2 17.65 26.41 14.84
C SER A 2 18.33 27.30 15.90
N TRP A 3 17.62 27.50 17.02
CA TRP A 3 18.14 28.21 18.18
C TRP A 3 18.76 27.23 19.20
N ALA A 4 18.40 25.95 19.13
CA ALA A 4 18.94 24.92 20.02
C ALA A 4 20.43 24.60 19.71
N GLY A 5 20.83 24.54 18.43
CA GLY A 5 22.19 24.23 18.04
C GLY A 5 23.23 25.32 18.38
N LEU A 6 22.79 26.58 18.41
CA LEU A 6 23.66 27.74 18.66
C LEU A 6 24.16 27.82 20.12
N LYS A 7 23.43 27.25 21.08
CA LYS A 7 23.77 27.35 22.51
C LYS A 7 24.82 26.34 22.98
N GLY A 8 25.01 25.24 22.25
CA GLY A 8 25.94 24.16 22.63
C GLY A 8 27.15 24.03 21.71
N ALA A 9 26.94 24.02 20.40
CA ALA A 9 28.03 23.77 19.46
C ALA A 9 28.98 24.96 19.33
N VAL A 10 28.45 26.18 19.27
CA VAL A 10 29.26 27.40 19.03
C VAL A 10 30.25 27.70 20.16
N PRO A 11 29.87 27.69 21.45
CA PRO A 11 30.82 27.97 22.52
C PRO A 11 31.95 26.93 22.58
N ILE A 12 31.63 25.64 22.39
CA ILE A 12 32.62 24.56 22.37
C ILE A 12 33.59 24.77 21.20
N THR A 13 33.10 25.02 19.99
CA THR A 13 33.95 25.26 18.82
C THR A 13 34.84 26.50 19.01
N LEU A 14 34.31 27.58 19.57
CA LEU A 14 35.10 28.79 19.87
C LEU A 14 36.21 28.54 20.90
N ALA A 15 35.95 27.68 21.90
CA ALA A 15 36.94 27.33 22.92
C ALA A 15 38.05 26.40 22.39
N THR A 16 37.76 25.59 21.37
CA THR A 16 38.76 24.72 20.74
C THR A 16 39.79 25.50 19.90
N PHE A 17 39.44 26.68 19.35
CA PHE A 17 40.37 27.46 18.52
C PHE A 17 41.64 27.94 19.27
N PRO A 18 41.54 28.58 20.45
CA PRO A 18 42.73 28.94 21.25
C PRO A 18 43.58 27.73 21.64
N LEU A 19 42.93 26.59 21.93
CA LEU A 19 43.60 25.36 22.33
C LEU A 19 44.44 24.79 21.17
N LEU A 20 43.86 24.75 19.96
CA LEU A 20 44.58 24.31 18.76
C LEU A 20 45.68 25.29 18.32
N ALA A 21 45.50 26.58 18.61
CA ALA A 21 46.50 27.61 18.32
C ALA A 21 47.68 27.62 19.32
N GLY A 22 47.65 26.78 20.37
CA GLY A 22 48.74 26.67 21.34
C GLY A 22 48.92 27.91 22.22
N ILE A 23 47.86 28.70 22.43
CA ILE A 23 47.94 29.94 23.21
C ILE A 23 48.19 29.59 24.69
N PRO A 24 49.15 30.23 25.38
CA PRO A 24 49.38 30.01 26.80
C PRO A 24 48.11 30.29 27.60
N GLY A 25 47.64 29.31 28.39
CA GLY A 25 46.40 29.42 29.18
C GLY A 25 45.11 29.07 28.43
N ALA A 26 45.19 28.61 27.18
CA ALA A 26 44.02 28.16 26.42
C ALA A 26 43.31 26.94 27.01
N GLU A 27 44.05 26.03 27.67
CA GLU A 27 43.49 24.87 28.38
C GLU A 27 42.49 25.31 29.45
N PHE A 28 42.82 26.35 30.23
CA PHE A 28 41.91 26.90 31.25
C PHE A 28 40.63 27.49 30.65
N ILE A 29 40.75 28.22 29.53
CA ILE A 29 39.59 28.79 28.82
C ILE A 29 38.71 27.67 28.25
N PHE A 30 39.33 26.63 27.68
CA PHE A 30 38.63 25.46 27.18
C PHE A 30 37.87 24.74 28.29
N ASP A 31 38.53 24.44 29.40
CA ASP A 31 37.93 23.73 30.54
C ASP A 31 36.74 24.50 31.11
N VAL A 32 36.89 25.82 31.32
CA VAL A 32 35.79 26.68 31.82
C VAL A 32 34.59 26.65 30.88
N VAL A 33 34.81 26.85 29.58
CA VAL A 33 33.71 26.87 28.59
C VAL A 33 33.06 25.49 28.48
N PHE A 34 33.86 24.43 28.44
CA PHE A 34 33.37 23.05 28.41
C PHE A 34 32.49 22.74 29.63
N PHE A 35 32.95 23.07 30.83
CA PHE A 35 32.18 22.84 32.06
C PHE A 35 30.89 23.65 32.11
N VAL A 36 30.92 24.94 31.71
CA VAL A 36 29.72 25.78 31.67
C VAL A 36 28.68 25.21 30.70
N VAL A 37 29.10 24.77 29.51
CA VAL A 37 28.19 24.17 28.52
C VAL A 37 27.66 22.82 29.01
N LEU A 38 28.52 21.98 29.57
CA LEU A 38 28.15 20.67 30.09
C LEU A 38 27.11 20.78 31.22
N VAL A 39 27.38 21.63 32.22
CA VAL A 39 26.47 21.87 33.34
C VAL A 39 25.14 22.47 32.85
N SER A 40 25.20 23.42 31.92
CA SER A 40 23.99 24.02 31.32
C SER A 40 23.14 23.00 30.57
N ALA A 41 23.77 22.13 29.77
CA ALA A 41 23.09 21.07 29.02
C ALA A 41 22.46 20.02 29.95
N LEU A 42 23.16 19.61 31.01
CA LEU A 42 22.62 18.67 32.01
C LEU A 42 21.43 19.29 32.77
N THR A 43 21.56 20.55 33.18
CA THR A 43 20.49 21.27 33.88
C THR A 43 19.26 21.43 32.99
N GLN A 44 19.43 21.78 31.72
CA GLN A 44 18.33 21.91 30.76
C GLN A 44 17.69 20.56 30.39
N GLY A 45 18.50 19.52 30.19
CA GLY A 45 18.05 18.18 29.82
C GLY A 45 17.21 17.50 30.91
N TRP A 46 17.49 17.79 32.18
CA TRP A 46 16.73 17.22 33.31
C TRP A 46 15.34 17.86 33.46
N THR A 47 15.15 19.12 33.08
CA THR A 47 13.92 19.87 33.35
C THR A 47 12.69 19.39 32.57
N LEU A 48 12.85 18.90 31.33
CA LEU A 48 11.73 18.43 30.51
C LEU A 48 10.97 17.25 31.14
N PRO A 49 11.63 16.12 31.49
CA PRO A 49 10.94 14.97 32.06
C PRO A 49 10.39 15.25 33.46
N TRP A 50 10.98 16.19 34.22
CA TRP A 50 10.46 16.61 35.51
C TRP A 50 9.18 17.46 35.37
N MET A 51 9.17 18.43 34.45
CA MET A 51 8.00 19.28 34.20
C MET A 51 6.84 18.50 33.57
N ALA A 52 7.14 17.60 32.62
CA ALA A 52 6.13 16.74 31.99
C ALA A 52 5.41 15.87 33.03
N ARG A 53 6.15 15.33 34.01
CA ARG A 53 5.58 14.57 35.14
C ARG A 53 4.72 15.45 36.05
N ARG A 54 5.16 16.67 36.36
CA ARG A 54 4.41 17.59 37.24
C ARG A 54 3.10 18.09 36.62
N LEU A 55 3.06 18.26 35.30
CA LEU A 55 1.88 18.72 34.56
C LEU A 55 0.94 17.59 34.14
N GLY A 56 1.22 16.34 34.49
CA GLY A 56 0.40 15.19 34.10
C GLY A 56 0.40 14.92 32.59
N LEU A 57 1.38 15.45 31.86
CA LEU A 57 1.50 15.28 30.40
C LEU A 57 2.17 13.95 30.00
N VAL A 58 2.56 13.15 30.99
CA VAL A 58 3.04 11.78 30.77
C VAL A 58 1.83 10.86 30.70
N VAL A 59 1.23 10.80 29.51
CA VAL A 59 0.24 9.78 29.18
C VAL A 59 1.01 8.46 29.06
N PRO A 60 0.64 7.38 29.77
CA PRO A 60 1.19 6.05 29.52
C PRO A 60 1.06 5.77 28.03
N ALA A 61 2.15 5.38 27.36
CA ALA A 61 2.05 4.88 26.00
C ALA A 61 0.95 3.81 26.02
N ALA A 62 -0.08 3.99 25.18
CA ALA A 62 -1.11 2.96 25.02
C ALA A 62 -0.37 1.63 24.79
N PRO A 63 -0.83 0.52 25.38
CA PRO A 63 -0.20 -0.78 25.17
C PRO A 63 0.05 -0.95 23.67
N ASP A 64 1.28 -1.30 23.29
CA ASP A 64 1.59 -1.52 21.87
C ASP A 64 0.47 -2.39 21.29
N PRO A 65 -0.30 -1.88 20.31
CA PRO A 65 -1.32 -2.68 19.65
C PRO A 65 -0.67 -4.02 19.30
N PRO A 66 -1.27 -5.18 19.63
CA PRO A 66 -0.65 -6.49 19.46
C PRO A 66 -0.11 -6.58 18.05
N ALA A 67 1.22 -6.44 17.90
CA ALA A 67 1.92 -6.13 16.66
C ALA A 67 0.98 -5.77 15.51
N THR A 68 0.41 -4.55 15.52
CA THR A 68 -0.13 -3.99 14.27
C THR A 68 1.08 -3.84 13.38
N LEU A 69 1.35 -4.88 12.58
CA LEU A 69 2.39 -5.00 11.55
C LEU A 69 3.22 -3.72 11.48
N GLU A 70 4.30 -3.64 12.27
CA GLU A 70 5.20 -2.50 12.15
C GLU A 70 5.66 -2.47 10.69
N ILE A 71 5.21 -1.42 10.00
CA ILE A 71 5.30 -1.21 8.55
C ILE A 71 6.76 -1.11 8.08
N THR A 72 7.74 -1.19 8.99
CA THR A 72 9.16 -1.33 8.65
C THR A 72 9.50 -2.68 8.01
N SER A 73 8.73 -3.75 8.28
CA SER A 73 8.94 -5.06 7.65
C SER A 73 8.25 -5.24 6.28
N LEU A 74 7.43 -4.27 5.85
CA LEU A 74 6.70 -4.32 4.57
C LEU A 74 7.52 -3.87 3.35
N ARG A 75 8.83 -3.57 3.50
CA ARG A 75 9.72 -3.38 2.32
C ARG A 75 9.83 -4.61 1.42
N HIS A 76 9.20 -5.74 1.77
CA HIS A 76 9.19 -6.97 0.98
C HIS A 76 7.81 -7.44 0.54
N VAL A 77 6.73 -6.70 0.79
CA VAL A 77 5.38 -7.07 0.32
C VAL A 77 4.91 -6.04 -0.69
N ASP A 78 5.31 -6.24 -1.94
CA ASP A 78 4.80 -5.52 -3.09
C ASP A 78 3.37 -6.02 -3.42
N ALA A 79 2.38 -5.49 -2.70
CA ALA A 79 0.97 -5.82 -2.88
C ALA A 79 0.07 -4.60 -2.64
N ASP A 80 -0.90 -4.42 -3.52
CA ASP A 80 -1.92 -3.39 -3.51
C ASP A 80 -3.27 -3.93 -3.02
N ILE A 81 -4.09 -3.04 -2.46
CA ILE A 81 -5.50 -3.31 -2.19
C ILE A 81 -6.33 -2.53 -3.20
N VAL A 82 -7.05 -3.24 -4.05
CA VAL A 82 -7.88 -2.66 -5.11
C VAL A 82 -9.34 -3.02 -4.88
N GLU A 83 -10.21 -2.03 -5.06
CA GLU A 83 -11.65 -2.21 -4.98
C GLU A 83 -12.24 -2.56 -6.36
N TYR A 84 -13.02 -3.63 -6.42
CA TYR A 84 -13.74 -4.07 -7.61
C TYR A 84 -15.24 -4.10 -7.38
N THR A 85 -16.00 -3.39 -8.22
CA THR A 85 -17.47 -3.49 -8.24
C THR A 85 -17.91 -4.53 -9.26
N VAL A 86 -18.70 -5.51 -8.82
CA VAL A 86 -19.26 -6.55 -9.68
C VAL A 86 -20.44 -5.97 -10.45
N ARG A 87 -20.34 -5.97 -11.77
CA ARG A 87 -21.43 -5.54 -12.65
C ARG A 87 -22.22 -6.74 -13.15
N ALA A 88 -23.51 -6.53 -13.39
CA ALA A 88 -24.36 -7.54 -14.02
C ALA A 88 -23.75 -7.97 -15.38
N GLY A 89 -23.64 -9.29 -15.58
CA GLY A 89 -23.04 -9.86 -16.80
C GLY A 89 -21.52 -9.74 -16.90
N SER A 90 -20.83 -9.33 -15.82
CA SER A 90 -19.38 -9.53 -15.72
C SER A 90 -19.06 -11.03 -15.53
N PRO A 91 -17.87 -11.51 -15.92
CA PRO A 91 -17.48 -12.88 -15.66
C PRO A 91 -17.56 -13.27 -14.18
N ALA A 92 -17.41 -12.32 -13.25
CA ALA A 92 -17.53 -12.58 -11.82
C ALA A 92 -18.97 -12.83 -11.32
N ASP A 93 -19.98 -12.34 -12.04
CA ASP A 93 -21.37 -12.35 -11.58
C ASP A 93 -21.94 -13.77 -11.49
N GLY A 94 -22.50 -14.12 -10.32
CA GLY A 94 -23.08 -15.44 -10.04
C GLY A 94 -22.08 -16.55 -9.72
N ARG A 95 -20.78 -16.32 -9.89
CA ARG A 95 -19.71 -17.29 -9.57
C ARG A 95 -19.35 -17.28 -8.10
N ARG A 96 -18.77 -18.38 -7.62
CA ARG A 96 -18.19 -18.41 -6.26
C ARG A 96 -16.78 -17.83 -6.31
N ILE A 97 -16.33 -17.24 -5.20
CA ILE A 97 -14.96 -16.70 -5.08
C ILE A 97 -13.92 -17.76 -5.47
N GLY A 98 -14.10 -19.02 -5.05
CA GLY A 98 -13.18 -20.11 -5.37
C GLY A 98 -13.22 -20.60 -6.82
N ASP A 99 -14.23 -20.22 -7.59
CA ASP A 99 -14.37 -20.59 -9.01
C ASP A 99 -13.83 -19.49 -9.95
N LEU A 100 -13.39 -18.36 -9.38
CA LEU A 100 -12.78 -17.30 -10.17
C LEU A 100 -11.36 -17.70 -10.60
N PRO A 101 -10.93 -17.33 -11.82
CA PRO A 101 -9.61 -17.64 -12.33
C PRO A 101 -8.54 -16.71 -11.71
N PHE A 102 -8.53 -16.62 -10.38
CA PHE A 102 -7.56 -15.86 -9.63
C PHE A 102 -6.26 -16.65 -9.48
N PRO A 103 -5.10 -16.00 -9.68
CA PRO A 103 -3.81 -16.55 -9.27
C PRO A 103 -3.80 -16.84 -7.77
N PRO A 104 -2.95 -17.78 -7.31
CA PRO A 104 -2.85 -18.12 -5.90
C PRO A 104 -2.38 -16.94 -5.02
N GLU A 105 -1.78 -15.89 -5.59
CA GLU A 105 -1.35 -14.70 -4.85
C GLU A 105 -2.47 -13.67 -4.63
N VAL A 106 -3.66 -13.87 -5.21
CA VAL A 106 -4.79 -12.94 -5.11
C VAL A 106 -5.72 -13.34 -3.98
N ILE A 107 -5.98 -12.40 -3.06
CA ILE A 107 -6.80 -12.63 -1.86
C ILE A 107 -7.96 -11.65 -1.85
N VAL A 108 -9.19 -12.17 -1.82
CA VAL A 108 -10.37 -11.36 -1.51
C VAL A 108 -10.41 -11.16 0.00
N ALA A 109 -10.01 -9.98 0.47
CA ALA A 109 -9.98 -9.67 1.91
C ALA A 109 -11.38 -9.40 2.46
N LEU A 110 -12.23 -8.78 1.64
CA LEU A 110 -13.58 -8.39 2.04
C LEU A 110 -14.55 -8.33 0.88
N VAL A 111 -15.83 -8.65 1.16
CA VAL A 111 -16.95 -8.37 0.27
C VAL A 111 -17.97 -7.52 1.01
N THR A 112 -18.45 -6.45 0.38
CA THR A 112 -19.58 -5.66 0.89
C THR A 112 -20.75 -5.75 -0.08
N ARG A 113 -21.95 -6.00 0.44
CA ARG A 113 -23.20 -6.03 -0.32
C ARG A 113 -24.10 -4.92 0.23
N GLY A 114 -24.10 -3.77 -0.45
CA GLY A 114 -24.63 -2.53 0.13
C GLY A 114 -23.85 -2.18 1.40
N GLU A 115 -24.56 -2.04 2.52
CA GLU A 115 -23.99 -1.73 3.84
C GLU A 115 -23.59 -2.98 4.64
N GLN A 116 -23.81 -4.18 4.11
CA GLN A 116 -23.54 -5.43 4.83
C GLN A 116 -22.16 -6.00 4.51
N LEU A 117 -21.46 -6.39 5.59
CA LEU A 117 -20.22 -7.14 5.50
C LEU A 117 -20.48 -8.61 5.20
N VAL A 118 -19.88 -9.13 4.14
CA VAL A 118 -19.92 -10.55 3.80
C VAL A 118 -18.52 -11.12 3.90
N VAL A 119 -18.32 -12.05 4.83
CA VAL A 119 -17.01 -12.71 5.01
C VAL A 119 -16.69 -13.55 3.78
N PRO A 120 -15.60 -13.26 3.04
CA PRO A 120 -15.24 -14.04 1.87
C PRO A 120 -14.84 -15.46 2.28
N ALA A 121 -15.42 -16.43 1.60
CA ALA A 121 -15.02 -17.83 1.64
C ALA A 121 -15.06 -18.38 0.22
N GLY A 122 -14.33 -19.45 -0.07
CA GLY A 122 -14.33 -20.04 -1.43
C GLY A 122 -15.74 -20.39 -1.95
N LYS A 123 -16.69 -20.70 -1.05
CA LYS A 123 -18.10 -20.99 -1.37
C LYS A 123 -18.99 -19.75 -1.51
N THR A 124 -18.53 -18.56 -1.12
CA THR A 124 -19.30 -17.32 -1.16
C THR A 124 -19.60 -16.97 -2.62
N ARG A 125 -20.89 -16.85 -2.95
CA ARG A 125 -21.32 -16.41 -4.27
C ARG A 125 -21.28 -14.90 -4.37
N ILE A 126 -20.65 -14.44 -5.44
CA ILE A 126 -20.56 -13.05 -5.83
C ILE A 126 -21.79 -12.69 -6.65
N CYS A 127 -22.38 -11.55 -6.35
CA CYS A 127 -23.56 -11.03 -7.03
C CYS A 127 -23.28 -9.64 -7.62
N ALA A 128 -23.95 -9.30 -8.71
CA ALA A 128 -24.00 -7.92 -9.19
C ALA A 128 -24.33 -6.93 -8.06
N GLY A 129 -23.54 -5.86 -7.96
CA GLY A 129 -23.63 -4.86 -6.89
C GLY A 129 -22.69 -5.12 -5.71
N ASP A 130 -22.07 -6.30 -5.60
CA ASP A 130 -21.04 -6.55 -4.61
C ASP A 130 -19.79 -5.70 -4.89
N ARG A 131 -19.14 -5.22 -3.82
CA ARG A 131 -17.83 -4.57 -3.88
C ARG A 131 -16.83 -5.47 -3.18
N LEU A 132 -15.77 -5.85 -3.89
CA LEU A 132 -14.73 -6.73 -3.39
C LEU A 132 -13.46 -5.92 -3.17
N PHE A 133 -12.86 -6.05 -1.98
CA PHE A 133 -11.54 -5.53 -1.68
C PHE A 133 -10.54 -6.65 -1.86
N VAL A 134 -9.71 -6.53 -2.88
CA VAL A 134 -8.80 -7.58 -3.32
C VAL A 134 -7.37 -7.13 -3.08
N VAL A 135 -6.63 -7.94 -2.33
CA VAL A 135 -5.19 -7.81 -2.14
C VAL A 135 -4.51 -8.57 -3.27
N LEU A 136 -3.66 -7.89 -4.05
CA LEU A 136 -3.00 -8.45 -5.22
C LEU A 136 -1.65 -7.77 -5.45
N ARG A 137 -0.71 -8.45 -6.10
CA ARG A 137 0.50 -7.79 -6.60
C ARG A 137 0.21 -7.04 -7.91
N PRO A 138 0.95 -5.97 -8.24
CA PRO A 138 0.71 -5.20 -9.47
C PRO A 138 0.66 -6.05 -10.75
N GLU A 139 1.43 -7.14 -10.82
CA GLU A 139 1.49 -8.04 -11.98
C GLU A 139 0.18 -8.84 -12.19
N ALA A 140 -0.55 -9.12 -11.10
CA ALA A 140 -1.81 -9.85 -11.16
C ALA A 140 -3.01 -8.95 -11.47
N GLN A 141 -2.86 -7.62 -11.32
CA GLN A 141 -3.94 -6.65 -11.49
C GLN A 141 -4.63 -6.73 -12.87
N PRO A 142 -3.91 -6.86 -14.01
CA PRO A 142 -4.56 -6.95 -15.32
C PRO A 142 -5.49 -8.15 -15.45
N LEU A 143 -5.09 -9.31 -14.91
CA LEU A 143 -5.90 -10.53 -14.94
C LEU A 143 -7.17 -10.37 -14.08
N VAL A 144 -7.02 -9.82 -12.87
CA VAL A 144 -8.15 -9.55 -11.98
C VAL A 144 -9.11 -8.54 -12.63
N ASN A 145 -8.58 -7.51 -13.32
CA ASN A 145 -9.40 -6.56 -14.06
C ASN A 145 -10.27 -7.28 -15.11
N HIS A 146 -9.77 -8.26 -15.84
CA HIS A 146 -10.56 -9.02 -16.83
C HIS A 146 -11.75 -9.76 -16.20
N VAL A 147 -11.60 -10.28 -14.97
CA VAL A 147 -12.67 -10.98 -14.25
C VAL A 147 -13.84 -10.06 -13.89
N PHE A 148 -13.55 -8.79 -13.61
CA PHE A 148 -14.55 -7.79 -13.22
C PHE A 148 -14.96 -6.83 -14.34
N ARG A 149 -14.32 -6.90 -15.52
CA ARG A 149 -14.73 -6.15 -16.70
C ARG A 149 -16.10 -6.61 -17.17
N ARG A 150 -16.92 -5.67 -17.60
CA ARG A 150 -18.12 -5.99 -18.39
C ARG A 150 -17.65 -6.54 -19.73
N ALA A 151 -18.19 -7.67 -20.18
CA ALA A 151 -18.07 -8.07 -21.58
C ALA A 151 -18.68 -6.92 -22.42
N GLY A 152 -17.82 -6.17 -23.10
CA GLY A 152 -18.25 -5.10 -23.99
C GLY A 152 -18.86 -5.70 -25.27
N PRO A 153 -19.68 -4.95 -26.01
CA PRO A 153 -20.22 -5.38 -27.31
C PRO A 153 -19.15 -5.70 -28.39
N ASP A 154 -17.88 -5.37 -28.14
CA ASP A 154 -16.84 -5.34 -29.18
C ASP A 154 -16.21 -6.71 -29.49
N GLU A 155 -16.47 -7.75 -28.68
CA GLU A 155 -15.92 -9.10 -28.92
C GLU A 155 -16.81 -9.94 -29.86
N VAL A 156 -18.11 -9.61 -29.96
CA VAL A 156 -19.04 -10.29 -30.89
C VAL A 156 -18.81 -9.84 -32.34
N ALA A 157 -18.25 -8.65 -32.55
CA ALA A 157 -17.92 -8.15 -33.88
C ALA A 157 -16.66 -8.84 -34.47
N SER A 158 -15.73 -9.32 -33.64
CA SER A 158 -14.52 -10.01 -34.13
C SER A 158 -14.76 -11.50 -34.45
N THR A 159 -15.74 -12.15 -33.81
CA THR A 159 -16.04 -13.56 -34.08
C THR A 159 -16.94 -13.75 -35.31
N LEU A 160 -17.66 -12.71 -35.75
CA LEU A 160 -18.48 -12.75 -36.98
C LEU A 160 -17.71 -12.37 -38.25
N GLN A 161 -16.45 -11.91 -38.13
CA GLN A 161 -15.61 -11.57 -39.28
C GLN A 161 -14.64 -12.69 -39.68
N ASP A 162 -14.59 -13.80 -38.92
CA ASP A 162 -13.68 -14.92 -39.12
C ASP A 162 -14.44 -16.25 -39.36
N VAL A 163 -15.56 -16.15 -40.09
CA VAL A 163 -16.15 -17.34 -40.73
C VAL A 163 -15.28 -17.64 -41.95
N PRO A 164 -14.51 -18.75 -41.96
CA PRO A 164 -13.79 -19.15 -43.16
C PRO A 164 -14.83 -19.45 -44.24
N GLY A 165 -14.62 -18.91 -45.45
CA GLY A 165 -15.46 -19.18 -46.59
C GLY A 165 -15.59 -20.68 -46.80
N SER A 166 -16.73 -21.23 -46.40
CA SER A 166 -17.16 -22.56 -46.82
C SER A 166 -17.52 -22.44 -48.30
N GLU A 167 -16.53 -22.70 -49.15
CA GLU A 167 -16.79 -23.37 -50.40
C GLU A 167 -17.51 -24.67 -50.05
N ASP A 168 -18.76 -24.82 -50.48
CA ASP A 168 -19.26 -26.15 -50.81
C ASP A 168 -20.31 -26.06 -51.90
N GLY A 169 -20.09 -26.90 -52.90
CA GLY A 169 -20.90 -27.04 -54.08
C GLY A 169 -22.17 -27.85 -53.84
N ALA A 170 -22.84 -28.07 -54.98
CA ALA A 170 -24.05 -28.84 -55.20
C ALA A 170 -25.34 -28.08 -54.86
N SER A 171 -26.29 -27.88 -55.79
CA SER A 171 -26.81 -28.90 -56.70
C SER A 171 -27.68 -28.25 -57.76
N HIS A 172 -27.52 -28.60 -59.04
CA HIS A 172 -28.71 -28.81 -59.86
C HIS A 172 -28.45 -29.94 -60.86
N HIS A 173 -29.01 -31.08 -60.49
CA HIS A 173 -29.05 -32.31 -61.25
C HIS A 173 -29.96 -32.15 -62.46
N ASP A 174 -29.47 -32.73 -63.55
CA ASP A 174 -30.08 -33.01 -64.85
C ASP A 174 -31.48 -33.66 -64.74
N GLN A 175 -32.45 -33.15 -65.50
CA GLN A 175 -33.61 -33.91 -65.95
C GLN A 175 -33.94 -33.56 -67.40
N ARG A 176 -33.54 -34.46 -68.30
CA ARG A 176 -34.11 -34.67 -69.63
C ARG A 176 -35.57 -35.11 -69.55
N SER A 177 -36.44 -34.60 -70.44
CA SER A 177 -37.23 -35.37 -71.44
C SER A 177 -38.41 -34.54 -71.98
N GLY A 178 -38.61 -34.58 -73.32
CA GLY A 178 -39.57 -33.79 -74.11
C GLY A 178 -41.03 -34.27 -74.04
N PRO A 179 -41.83 -34.28 -75.13
CA PRO A 179 -41.52 -34.10 -76.56
C PRO A 179 -41.83 -32.71 -77.15
#